data_AF-A0A261QR30-F1
#
_entry.id   AF-A0A261QR30-F1
#
_cell.length_a   1.000
_cell.length_b   1.000
_cell.length_c   1.000
_cell.angle_alpha   90.00
_cell.angle_beta   90.00
_cell.angle_gamma   90.00
#
_symmetry.space_group_name_H-M   'P 1'
#
loop_
_entity.id
_entity.type
_entity.pdbx_description
1 polymer ?
#
loop_
_entity_poly.entity_id
_entity_poly.type
_entity_poly.pdbx_seq_one_letter_code
_entity_poly.pdbx_strand_id
1 'polypeptide(L)'
;MRERYQWDVKAEWLVFLPGLVSGLHLTVRALTEAAEAVVIPNPIYPPFRAAARSAGRPQRLAPMRIADGRWCVDFAAAERCSALCTAVFLYFKRGRSQK
;
A
#
# COMPACT_ATOMS: atom_id res chain seq x y z
N MET A 1 19.93 7.28 -1.48
CA MET A 1 18.87 6.88 -2.43
C MET A 1 19.36 6.87 -3.87
N ARG A 2 20.07 7.93 -4.31
CA ARG A 2 20.63 8.04 -5.66
C ARG A 2 21.58 6.90 -6.08
N GLU A 3 22.51 6.47 -5.23
CA GLU A 3 23.46 5.40 -5.60
C GLU A 3 22.80 4.01 -5.72
N ARG A 4 21.87 3.67 -4.83
CA ARG A 4 21.27 2.32 -4.76
C ARG A 4 20.02 2.15 -5.63
N TYR A 5 19.27 3.23 -5.83
CA TYR A 5 17.96 3.22 -6.48
C TYR A 5 17.83 4.25 -7.59
N GLN A 6 18.89 5.02 -7.90
CA GLN A 6 18.87 6.08 -8.91
C GLN A 6 17.77 7.13 -8.66
N TRP A 7 17.36 7.29 -7.40
CA TRP A 7 16.31 8.22 -6.98
C TRP A 7 16.90 9.40 -6.22
N ASP A 8 16.70 10.60 -6.76
CA ASP A 8 17.04 11.88 -6.14
C ASP A 8 15.95 12.30 -5.15
N VAL A 9 16.31 12.44 -3.87
CA VAL A 9 15.37 12.72 -2.78
C VAL A 9 15.80 14.00 -2.09
N LYS A 10 14.86 14.93 -1.91
CA LYS A 10 15.09 16.19 -1.23
C LYS A 10 14.84 16.07 0.27
N ALA A 11 15.54 16.87 1.07
CA ALA A 11 15.44 16.81 2.54
C ALA A 11 14.02 17.16 3.03
N GLU A 12 13.36 18.12 2.37
CA GLU A 12 12.00 18.55 2.70
C GLU A 12 10.91 17.49 2.44
N TRP A 13 11.22 16.42 1.72
CA TRP A 13 10.29 15.30 1.53
C TRP A 13 10.33 14.29 2.70
N LEU A 14 11.30 14.42 3.62
CA LEU A 14 11.52 13.46 4.68
C LEU A 14 10.71 13.82 5.92
N VAL A 15 9.84 12.90 6.33
CA VAL A 15 9.11 12.95 7.62
C VAL A 15 9.59 11.80 8.50
N PHE A 16 10.14 12.14 9.67
CA PHE A 16 10.60 11.14 10.64
C PHE A 16 9.43 10.60 11.45
N LEU A 17 9.34 9.28 11.55
CA LEU A 17 8.27 8.57 12.25
C LEU A 17 8.88 7.53 13.19
N PRO A 18 8.20 7.20 14.31
CA PRO A 18 8.69 6.20 15.27
C PRO A 18 8.68 4.76 14.73
N GLY A 19 8.18 4.55 13.50
CA GLY A 19 8.23 3.27 12.80
C GLY A 19 7.32 3.24 11.57
N LEU A 20 7.53 2.22 10.72
CA LEU A 20 6.75 2.02 9.49
C LEU A 20 5.25 1.90 9.76
N VAL A 21 4.86 1.11 10.76
CA VAL A 21 3.45 0.85 11.09
C VAL A 21 2.72 2.14 11.47
N SER A 22 3.39 3.04 12.21
CA SER A 22 2.86 4.38 12.52
C SER A 22 2.61 5.19 11.25
N GLY A 23 3.52 5.12 10.28
CA GLY A 23 3.34 5.74 8.96
C GLY A 23 2.15 5.20 8.18
N LEU A 24 1.90 3.89 8.22
CA LEU A 24 0.73 3.29 7.59
C LEU A 24 -0.58 3.83 8.20
N HIS A 25 -0.65 3.89 9.53
CA HIS A 25 -1.82 4.40 10.24
C HIS A 25 -2.05 5.90 9.96
N LEU A 26 -0.97 6.70 9.94
CA LEU A 26 -1.03 8.12 9.63
C LEU A 26 -1.50 8.36 8.19
N THR A 27 -0.92 7.64 7.23
CA THR A 27 -1.22 7.81 5.80
C THR A 27 -2.70 7.56 5.51
N VAL A 28 -3.28 6.50 6.07
CA VAL A 28 -4.72 6.24 5.89
C VAL A 28 -5.56 7.39 6.46
N ARG A 29 -5.28 7.84 7.69
CA ARG A 29 -6.07 8.91 8.31
C ARG A 29 -5.93 10.26 7.60
N ALA A 30 -4.73 10.55 7.10
CA ALA A 30 -4.42 11.83 6.46
C ALA A 30 -4.95 11.93 5.02
N LEU A 31 -5.12 10.80 4.34
CA LEU A 31 -5.46 10.75 2.92
C LEU A 31 -6.83 10.12 2.62
N THR A 32 -7.64 9.84 3.65
CA THR A 32 -9.00 9.28 3.47
C THR A 32 -10.01 9.84 4.45
N GLU A 33 -11.20 10.11 3.92
CA GLU A 33 -12.39 10.43 4.70
C GLU A 33 -13.13 9.17 5.17
N ALA A 34 -14.07 9.33 6.11
CA ALA A 34 -14.76 8.20 6.75
C ALA A 34 -15.52 7.27 5.76
N ALA A 35 -16.06 7.83 4.68
CA ALA A 35 -16.78 7.08 3.65
C ALA A 35 -15.85 6.51 2.55
N GLU A 36 -14.59 6.95 2.50
CA GLU A 36 -13.64 6.54 1.47
C GLU A 36 -12.97 5.21 1.81
N ALA A 37 -12.91 4.33 0.81
CA ALA A 37 -12.36 3.00 0.96
C ALA A 37 -10.86 2.96 0.64
N VAL A 38 -10.13 2.14 1.39
CA VAL A 38 -8.72 1.86 1.12
C VAL A 38 -8.60 0.63 0.24
N VAL A 39 -7.95 0.76 -0.92
CA VAL A 39 -7.63 -0.36 -1.81
C VAL A 39 -6.37 -1.07 -1.34
N ILE A 40 -6.48 -2.36 -1.05
CA ILE A 40 -5.42 -3.16 -0.43
C ILE A 40 -5.16 -4.39 -1.29
N PRO A 41 -3.94 -4.60 -1.81
CA PRO A 41 -3.56 -5.85 -2.47
C PRO A 41 -3.80 -7.06 -1.56
N ASN A 42 -4.22 -8.19 -2.12
CA ASN A 42 -4.43 -9.42 -1.37
C ASN A 42 -3.83 -10.63 -2.08
N PRO A 43 -3.01 -11.46 -1.40
CA PRO A 43 -2.61 -11.39 0.01
C PRO A 43 -1.55 -10.32 0.35
N ILE A 44 -1.59 -9.72 1.55
CA ILE A 44 -0.60 -8.73 1.99
C ILE A 44 -0.26 -8.84 3.48
N TYR A 45 0.85 -8.22 3.89
CA TYR A 45 1.29 -8.09 5.28
C TYR A 45 0.19 -7.47 6.17
N PRO A 46 -0.20 -8.10 7.31
CA PRO A 46 -1.40 -7.73 8.07
C PRO A 46 -1.51 -6.26 8.53
N PRO A 47 -0.44 -5.54 8.91
CA PRO A 47 -0.53 -4.14 9.31
C PRO A 47 -1.15 -3.19 8.29
N PHE A 48 -1.04 -3.48 6.99
CA PHE A 48 -1.74 -2.69 5.97
C PHE A 48 -3.27 -2.76 6.12
N ARG A 49 -3.79 -3.94 6.45
CA ARG A 49 -5.22 -4.13 6.76
C ARG A 49 -5.59 -3.58 8.13
N ALA A 50 -4.67 -3.60 9.09
CA ALA A 50 -4.88 -3.03 10.40
C ALA A 50 -5.06 -1.50 10.33
N ALA A 51 -4.22 -0.80 9.56
CA ALA A 51 -4.28 0.65 9.40
C ALA A 51 -5.66 1.14 8.94
N ALA A 52 -6.22 0.53 7.88
CA ALA A 52 -7.56 0.86 7.38
C ALA A 52 -8.66 0.59 8.41
N ARG A 53 -8.63 -0.57 9.07
CA ARG A 53 -9.62 -0.94 10.09
C ARG A 53 -9.55 -0.05 11.32
N SER A 54 -8.34 0.27 11.81
CA SER A 54 -8.13 1.16 12.96
C SER A 54 -8.55 2.59 12.68
N ALA A 55 -8.52 3.01 11.41
CA ALA A 55 -9.09 4.27 10.97
C ALA A 55 -10.60 4.18 10.67
N GLY A 56 -11.25 3.03 10.83
CA GLY A 56 -12.68 2.87 10.54
C GLY A 56 -13.02 3.04 9.05
N ARG A 57 -12.08 2.73 8.14
CA ARG A 57 -12.27 2.90 6.70
C ARG A 57 -12.70 1.59 6.03
N PRO A 58 -13.66 1.62 5.10
CA PRO A 58 -13.98 0.47 4.28
C PRO A 58 -12.73 -0.07 3.55
N GLN A 59 -12.67 -1.39 3.35
CA GLN A 59 -11.56 -2.04 2.65
C GLN A 59 -12.03 -2.60 1.32
N ARG A 60 -11.25 -2.37 0.25
CA ARG A 60 -11.43 -3.01 -1.06
C ARG A 60 -10.20 -3.85 -1.35
N LEU A 61 -10.37 -5.16 -1.39
CA LEU A 61 -9.26 -6.08 -1.61
C LEU A 61 -9.03 -6.26 -3.11
N ALA A 62 -7.90 -5.77 -3.61
CA ALA A 62 -7.47 -5.99 -4.99
C ALA A 62 -6.72 -7.33 -5.06
N PRO A 63 -7.27 -8.37 -5.74
CA PRO A 63 -6.59 -9.64 -5.85
C PRO A 63 -5.26 -9.47 -6.59
N MET A 64 -4.21 -10.12 -6.09
CA MET A 64 -2.96 -10.29 -6.81
C MET A 64 -3.00 -11.57 -7.63
N ARG A 65 -2.17 -11.65 -8.67
CA ARG A 65 -2.01 -12.84 -9.51
C ARG A 65 -0.62 -13.43 -9.35
N ILE A 66 -0.48 -14.72 -9.59
CA ILE A 66 0.83 -15.35 -9.70
C ILE A 66 1.27 -15.32 -11.17
N ALA A 67 2.44 -14.76 -11.44
CA ALA A 67 3.11 -14.78 -12.74
C ALA A 67 4.57 -15.19 -12.53
N ASP A 68 5.03 -16.20 -13.27
CA ASP A 68 6.41 -16.73 -13.17
C ASP A 68 6.85 -17.04 -11.72
N GLY A 69 5.94 -17.68 -10.97
CA GLY A 69 6.16 -18.06 -9.58
C GLY A 69 6.19 -16.89 -8.59
N ARG A 70 5.75 -15.69 -8.99
CA ARG A 70 5.73 -14.49 -8.15
C ARG A 70 4.35 -13.89 -8.05
N TRP A 71 4.07 -13.32 -6.89
CA TRP A 71 2.93 -12.41 -6.75
C TRP A 71 3.18 -11.11 -7.51
N CYS A 72 2.24 -10.80 -8.40
CA CYS A 72 2.20 -9.60 -9.21
C CYS A 72 0.86 -8.90 -8.98
N VAL A 73 0.89 -7.58 -9.06
CA VAL A 73 -0.34 -6.78 -9.04
C VAL A 73 -1.14 -7.10 -10.31
N ASP A 74 -2.43 -7.37 -10.14
CA ASP A 74 -3.40 -7.32 -11.24
C ASP A 74 -3.89 -5.87 -11.35
N PHE A 75 -3.31 -5.11 -12.28
CA PHE A 75 -3.62 -3.69 -12.47
C PHE A 75 -5.08 -3.48 -12.86
N ALA A 76 -5.66 -4.36 -13.68
CA ALA A 76 -7.05 -4.27 -14.05
C ALA A 76 -7.97 -4.51 -12.84
N ALA A 77 -7.61 -5.44 -11.95
CA ALA A 77 -8.32 -5.62 -10.69
C ALA A 77 -8.17 -4.44 -9.74
N ALA A 78 -6.97 -3.86 -9.64
CA ALA A 78 -6.73 -2.67 -8.84
C ALA A 78 -7.53 -1.46 -9.35
N GLU A 79 -7.57 -1.25 -10.67
CA GLU A 79 -8.34 -0.18 -11.32
C GLU A 79 -9.84 -0.31 -11.03
N ARG A 80 -10.41 -1.52 -11.19
CA ARG A 80 -11.81 -1.80 -10.83
C ARG A 80 -12.13 -1.51 -9.36
N CYS A 81 -11.18 -1.75 -8.45
CA CYS A 81 -11.34 -1.41 -7.05
C CYS A 81 -11.22 0.10 -6.79
N SER A 82 -10.38 0.81 -7.55
CA SER A 82 -10.09 2.24 -7.39
C SER A 82 -11.11 3.17 -8.07
N ALA A 83 -11.81 2.70 -9.10
CA ALA A 83 -12.79 3.50 -9.86
C ALA A 83 -13.96 4.02 -9.01
N LEU A 84 -14.05 3.58 -7.75
CA LEU A 84 -15.13 3.91 -6.82
C LEU A 84 -14.64 4.68 -5.57
N CYS A 85 -13.35 5.00 -5.40
CA CYS A 85 -12.82 5.72 -4.23
C CYS A 85 -11.42 6.32 -4.43
N THR A 86 -11.13 7.45 -3.80
CA THR A 86 -9.76 7.93 -3.54
C THR A 86 -9.03 6.89 -2.69
N ALA A 87 -8.01 6.25 -3.26
CA ALA A 87 -7.41 5.06 -2.66
C ALA A 87 -5.92 5.23 -2.40
N VAL A 88 -5.52 5.13 -1.13
CA VAL A 88 -4.13 4.85 -0.78
C VAL A 88 -3.82 3.41 -1.18
N PHE A 89 -3.05 3.23 -2.25
CA PHE A 89 -2.58 1.90 -2.66
C PHE A 89 -1.31 1.54 -1.88
N LEU A 90 -1.44 0.55 -1.00
CA LEU A 90 -0.34 0.10 -0.17
C LEU A 90 0.31 -1.13 -0.81
N TYR A 91 1.52 -0.96 -1.34
CA TYR A 91 2.25 -2.01 -2.06
C TYR A 91 3.40 -2.59 -1.24
N PHE A 92 3.51 -3.91 -1.24
CA PHE A 92 4.68 -4.62 -0.73
C PHE A 92 5.20 -5.58 -1.80
N LYS A 93 6.43 -5.33 -2.27
CA LYS A 93 7.14 -6.25 -3.15
C LYS A 93 7.92 -7.24 -2.30
N ARG A 94 7.46 -8.49 -2.24
CA ARG A 94 8.28 -9.57 -1.69
C ARG A 94 9.45 -9.82 -2.66
N GLY A 95 10.67 -9.81 -2.15
CA GLY A 95 11.86 -10.20 -2.93
C GLY A 95 11.74 -11.65 -3.44
N ARG A 96 12.52 -12.01 -4.47
CA ARG A 96 12.67 -13.42 -4.89
C ARG A 96 13.04 -14.22 -3.64
N SER A 97 12.18 -15.15 -3.22
CA SER A 97 12.64 -16.23 -2.36
C SER A 97 13.57 -17.07 -3.23
N GLN A 98 14.87 -16.86 -3.12
CA GLN A 98 15.81 -17.90 -3.55
C GLN A 98 15.58 -19.07 -2.59
N LYS A 99 14.85 -20.08 -3.06
CA LYS A 99 15.17 -21.45 -2.67
C LYS A 99 16.33 -21.89 -3.54
#